data_AF-A0A2K5CBC6-F1
#
_entry.id   AF-A0A2K5CBC6-F1
#
_cell.length_a   1.000
_cell.length_b   1.000
_cell.length_c   1.000
_cell.angle_alpha   90.00
_cell.angle_beta   90.00
_cell.angle_gamma   90.00
#
_symmetry.space_group_name_H-M   'P 1'
#
loop_
_entity.id
_entity.type
_entity.pdbx_description
1 polymer ?
#
loop_
_entity_poly.entity_id
_entity_poly.type
_entity_poly.pdbx_seq_one_letter_code
_entity_poly.pdbx_strand_id
1 'polypeptide(L)'
;MVFLNRRGASFCCESPYDRPVWRIQEVLKHAKHFRGRKNRCYRLAVRAVTRAFVKCSQSRFLKKRIMRTLWINRITAATQEHGLKYPAFTGNLIKCQVELNRKVLADLAIYEPKTFKSLAALATRRRHEGFAAALGDGKEPEGIFSRVVQYH
;
A
#
# COMPACT_ATOMS: atom_id res chain seq x y z
N MET A 1 -8.32 55.58 1.17
CA MET A 1 -8.78 54.87 -0.03
C MET A 1 -7.87 55.33 -1.16
N VAL A 2 -6.79 54.62 -1.50
CA VAL A 2 -6.77 53.47 -2.41
C VAL A 2 -5.79 52.41 -1.91
N PHE A 3 -6.33 51.20 -1.71
CA PHE A 3 -5.60 49.93 -1.66
C PHE A 3 -5.09 49.59 -3.06
N LEU A 4 -3.85 49.10 -3.21
CA LEU A 4 -3.53 47.95 -4.07
C LEU A 4 -2.08 47.46 -3.85
N ASN A 5 -2.03 46.29 -3.23
CA ASN A 5 -0.93 45.36 -3.11
C ASN A 5 -0.55 44.79 -4.49
N ARG A 6 0.72 44.88 -4.94
CA ARG A 6 1.30 44.16 -6.10
C ARG A 6 2.81 44.47 -6.25
N ARG A 7 3.66 43.96 -5.36
CA ARG A 7 5.05 43.60 -5.71
C ARG A 7 5.17 42.12 -5.38
N GLY A 8 5.05 41.22 -6.34
CA GLY A 8 6.02 41.09 -7.41
C GLY A 8 7.27 40.48 -6.78
N ALA A 9 7.38 39.16 -6.87
CA ALA A 9 8.45 38.39 -6.28
C ALA A 9 9.82 38.82 -6.84
N SER A 10 10.59 39.49 -6.00
CA SER A 10 12.04 39.66 -6.15
C SER A 10 12.64 39.97 -4.78
N PHE A 11 12.55 39.03 -3.84
CA PHE A 11 13.39 39.07 -2.63
C PHE A 11 14.79 38.56 -2.99
N CYS A 12 15.47 39.33 -3.84
CA CYS A 12 16.90 39.22 -4.02
C CYS A 12 17.56 39.66 -2.72
N CYS A 13 18.49 38.85 -2.21
CA CYS A 13 19.31 39.21 -1.05
C CYS A 13 20.05 40.52 -1.35
N GLU A 14 19.69 41.61 -0.69
CA GLU A 14 20.29 42.94 -0.92
C GLU A 14 21.67 43.08 -0.26
N SER A 15 22.06 42.17 0.66
CA SER A 15 23.37 42.17 1.31
C SER A 15 24.03 40.78 1.35
N PRO A 16 25.36 40.66 1.13
CA PRO A 16 26.10 39.39 1.26
C PRO A 16 25.92 38.69 2.62
N TYR A 17 25.58 39.46 3.67
CA TYR A 17 25.44 38.99 5.05
C TYR A 17 24.13 38.25 5.35
N ASP A 18 23.08 38.44 4.54
CA ASP A 18 21.80 37.73 4.73
C ASP A 18 21.86 36.29 4.20
N ARG A 19 22.81 36.00 3.30
CA ARG A 19 22.91 34.70 2.62
C ARG A 19 23.11 33.48 3.50
N PRO A 20 23.94 33.54 4.54
CA PRO A 20 24.09 32.45 5.51
C PRO A 20 22.84 32.26 6.39
N VAL A 21 22.15 33.35 6.76
CA VAL A 21 21.04 33.32 7.71
C VAL A 21 19.83 32.61 7.12
N TRP A 22 19.46 32.92 5.87
CA TRP A 22 18.34 32.24 5.20
C TRP A 22 18.62 30.75 4.95
N ARG A 23 19.85 30.36 4.60
CA ARG A 23 20.25 28.95 4.43
C ARG A 23 20.07 28.16 5.72
N ILE A 24 20.45 28.75 6.85
CA ILE A 24 20.26 28.13 8.16
C ILE A 24 18.76 28.01 8.47
N GLN A 25 17.99 29.06 8.19
CA GLN A 25 16.55 29.08 8.46
C GLN A 25 15.77 28.06 7.62
N GLU A 26 16.15 27.83 6.36
CA GLU A 26 15.58 26.80 5.50
C GLU A 26 15.75 25.41 6.09
N VAL A 27 16.97 25.05 6.53
CA VAL A 27 17.22 23.75 7.17
C VAL A 27 16.48 23.64 8.49
N LEU A 28 16.47 24.70 9.31
CA LEU A 28 15.77 24.70 10.59
C LEU A 28 14.25 24.63 10.44
N LYS A 29 13.67 25.12 9.32
CA LYS A 29 12.24 24.98 9.01
C LYS A 29 11.81 23.52 8.99
N HIS A 30 12.64 22.63 8.42
CA HIS A 30 12.38 21.19 8.40
C HIS A 30 12.63 20.52 9.76
N ALA A 31 13.49 21.10 10.60
CA ALA A 31 13.90 20.55 11.88
C ALA A 31 13.05 20.99 13.09
N LYS A 32 12.09 21.92 12.94
CA LYS A 32 11.32 22.51 14.06
C LYS A 32 10.69 21.48 15.01
N HIS A 33 10.13 20.40 14.47
CA HIS A 33 9.45 19.36 15.23
C HIS A 33 10.40 18.33 15.89
N PHE A 34 11.71 18.48 15.70
CA PHE A 34 12.67 17.57 16.30
C PHE A 34 12.88 17.85 17.80
N ARG A 35 12.98 16.79 18.59
CA ARG A 35 13.27 16.88 20.04
C ARG A 35 14.73 17.28 20.35
N GLY A 36 14.98 18.06 21.40
CA GLY A 36 16.32 18.30 21.95
C GLY A 36 17.05 19.48 21.29
N ARG A 37 18.36 19.34 21.00
CA ARG A 37 19.18 20.41 20.37
C ARG A 37 19.13 20.39 18.84
N LYS A 38 18.63 19.32 18.22
CA LYS A 38 18.54 19.16 16.76
C LYS A 38 17.50 20.06 16.07
N ASN A 39 16.62 20.72 16.83
CA ASN A 39 15.69 21.74 16.30
C ASN A 39 16.25 23.17 16.32
N ARG A 40 17.37 23.40 17.02
CA ARG A 40 17.96 24.74 17.23
C ARG A 40 19.38 24.85 16.68
N CYS A 41 20.22 23.85 16.91
CA CYS A 41 21.62 23.88 16.47
C CYS A 41 21.75 23.41 15.01
N TYR A 42 22.15 24.31 14.10
CA TYR A 42 22.29 24.03 12.66
C TYR A 42 23.09 22.76 12.35
N ARG A 43 24.28 22.59 12.96
CA ARG A 43 25.15 21.42 12.72
C ARG A 43 24.47 20.08 13.03
N LEU A 44 23.65 20.05 14.08
CA LEU A 44 22.89 18.85 14.46
C LEU A 44 21.64 18.68 13.59
N ALA A 45 20.99 19.79 13.24
CA ALA A 45 19.82 19.82 12.37
C ALA A 45 20.14 19.26 10.98
N VAL A 46 21.23 19.70 10.35
CA VAL A 46 21.66 19.19 9.03
C VAL A 46 21.78 17.66 9.05
N ARG A 47 22.51 17.10 10.02
CA ARG A 47 22.67 15.64 10.15
C ARG A 47 21.34 14.92 10.33
N ALA A 48 20.43 15.47 11.13
CA ALA A 48 19.12 14.90 11.40
C ALA A 48 18.18 14.97 10.18
N VAL A 49 18.14 16.13 9.50
CA VAL A 49 17.32 16.38 8.30
C VAL A 49 17.76 15.47 7.16
N THR A 50 19.06 15.35 6.89
CA THR A 50 19.57 14.45 5.85
C THR A 50 19.16 13.00 6.10
N ARG A 51 19.30 12.52 7.35
CA ARG A 51 18.85 11.17 7.74
C ARG A 51 17.33 11.00 7.59
N ALA A 52 16.55 12.01 7.94
CA ALA A 52 15.10 11.97 7.80
C ALA A 52 14.67 11.90 6.33
N PHE A 53 15.32 12.64 5.44
CA PHE A 53 15.02 12.59 4.00
C PHE A 53 15.38 11.25 3.38
N VAL A 54 16.53 10.67 3.70
CA VAL A 54 16.90 9.31 3.26
C VAL A 54 15.85 8.30 3.73
N LYS A 55 15.47 8.34 5.00
CA LYS A 55 14.41 7.46 5.55
C LYS A 55 13.07 7.68 4.88
N CYS A 56 12.68 8.92 4.59
CA CYS A 56 11.41 9.24 3.93
C CYS A 56 11.34 8.58 2.54
N SER A 57 12.39 8.72 1.75
CA SER A 57 12.48 8.11 0.40
C SER A 57 12.39 6.58 0.46
N GLN A 58 13.16 5.94 1.34
CA GLN A 58 13.13 4.48 1.54
C GLN A 58 11.75 4.00 2.05
N SER A 59 11.15 4.76 2.97
CA SER A 59 9.88 4.41 3.60
C SER A 59 8.71 4.36 2.62
N ARG A 60 8.78 5.05 1.47
CA ARG A 60 7.76 4.97 0.42
C ARG A 60 7.62 3.55 -0.14
N PHE A 61 8.73 2.84 -0.32
CA PHE A 61 8.74 1.45 -0.79
C PHE A 61 8.34 0.49 0.34
N LEU A 62 8.86 0.72 1.56
CA LEU A 62 8.49 -0.09 2.72
C LEU A 62 7.00 0.01 3.05
N LYS A 63 6.38 1.19 2.93
CA LYS A 63 4.94 1.38 3.13
C LYS A 63 4.13 0.47 2.20
N LYS A 64 4.50 0.35 0.92
CA LYS A 64 3.83 -0.55 -0.03
C LYS A 64 3.94 -2.02 0.41
N ARG A 65 5.11 -2.43 0.89
CA ARG A 65 5.35 -3.79 1.41
C ARG A 65 4.52 -4.07 2.68
N ILE A 66 4.58 -3.16 3.66
CA ILE A 66 3.85 -3.29 4.93
C ILE A 66 2.34 -3.35 4.69
N MET A 67 1.81 -2.49 3.80
CA MET A 67 0.38 -2.53 3.43
C MET A 67 -0.01 -3.87 2.79
N ARG A 68 0.82 -4.39 1.88
CA ARG A 68 0.59 -5.71 1.27
C ARG A 68 0.58 -6.81 2.33
N THR A 69 1.53 -6.81 3.25
CA THR A 69 1.58 -7.78 4.36
C THR A 69 0.34 -7.67 5.25
N LEU A 70 -0.09 -6.45 5.60
CA LEU A 70 -1.29 -6.22 6.38
C LEU A 70 -2.54 -6.79 5.69
N TRP A 71 -2.71 -6.55 4.39
CA TRP A 71 -3.84 -7.09 3.63
C TRP A 71 -3.82 -8.62 3.60
N ILE A 72 -2.64 -9.24 3.41
CA ILE A 72 -2.51 -10.69 3.45
C ILE A 72 -2.91 -11.23 4.82
N ASN A 73 -2.47 -10.61 5.90
CA ASN A 73 -2.81 -11.03 7.27
C ASN A 73 -4.33 -10.92 7.53
N ARG A 74 -4.95 -9.82 7.09
CA ARG A 74 -6.41 -9.62 7.20
C ARG A 74 -7.19 -10.68 6.42
N ILE A 75 -6.82 -10.93 5.17
CA ILE A 75 -7.46 -11.97 4.35
C ILE A 75 -7.22 -13.34 4.99
N THR A 76 -6.03 -13.60 5.52
CA THR A 76 -5.72 -14.87 6.17
C THR A 76 -6.65 -15.14 7.34
N ALA A 77 -6.85 -14.15 8.22
CA ALA A 77 -7.80 -14.25 9.34
C ALA A 77 -9.23 -14.51 8.84
N ALA A 78 -9.72 -13.73 7.87
CA ALA A 78 -11.06 -13.90 7.32
C ALA A 78 -11.25 -15.27 6.62
N THR A 79 -10.24 -15.78 5.92
CA THR A 79 -10.31 -17.12 5.30
C THR A 79 -10.35 -18.23 6.36
N GLN A 80 -9.67 -18.04 7.49
CA GLN A 80 -9.66 -19.02 8.59
C GLN A 80 -11.04 -19.13 9.24
N GLU A 81 -11.79 -18.03 9.39
CA GLU A 81 -13.18 -18.05 9.85
C GLU A 81 -14.09 -18.89 8.96
N HIS A 82 -13.73 -19.07 7.69
CA HIS A 82 -14.45 -19.90 6.71
C HIS A 82 -13.78 -21.27 6.48
N GLY A 83 -12.80 -21.66 7.29
CA GLY A 83 -12.12 -22.97 7.19
C GLY A 83 -11.14 -23.11 6.01
N LEU A 84 -10.72 -21.99 5.40
CA LEU A 84 -9.78 -21.97 4.28
C LEU A 84 -8.43 -21.36 4.67
N LYS A 85 -7.38 -21.72 3.93
CA LYS A 85 -6.06 -21.08 4.02
C LYS A 85 -5.88 -20.08 2.88
N TYR A 86 -5.24 -18.94 3.15
CA TYR A 86 -4.93 -17.89 2.17
C TYR A 86 -4.35 -18.38 0.82
N PRO A 87 -3.32 -19.27 0.75
CA PRO A 87 -2.77 -19.70 -0.53
C PRO A 87 -3.79 -20.50 -1.36
N ALA A 88 -4.62 -21.33 -0.72
CA ALA A 88 -5.68 -22.06 -1.39
C ALA A 88 -6.77 -21.10 -1.90
N PHE A 89 -7.19 -20.14 -1.07
CA PHE A 89 -8.17 -19.12 -1.46
C PHE A 89 -7.72 -18.32 -2.68
N THR A 90 -6.53 -17.73 -2.62
CA THR A 90 -6.02 -16.86 -3.70
C THR A 90 -5.76 -17.64 -4.99
N GLY A 91 -5.22 -18.86 -4.89
CA GLY A 91 -4.96 -19.70 -6.05
C GLY A 91 -6.24 -20.14 -6.76
N ASN A 92 -7.31 -20.45 -6.01
CA ASN A 92 -8.57 -20.86 -6.60
C ASN A 92 -9.33 -19.68 -7.24
N LEU A 93 -9.24 -18.47 -6.67
CA LEU A 93 -9.82 -17.28 -7.30
C LEU A 93 -9.17 -16.97 -8.66
N ILE A 94 -7.85 -17.08 -8.76
CA ILE A 94 -7.12 -16.89 -10.04
C ILE A 94 -7.57 -17.93 -11.07
N LYS A 95 -7.76 -19.19 -10.66
CA LYS A 95 -8.26 -20.26 -11.55
C LYS A 95 -9.69 -20.03 -12.05
N CYS A 96 -10.48 -19.23 -11.34
CA CYS A 96 -11.82 -18.82 -11.75
C CYS A 96 -11.82 -17.50 -12.55
N GLN A 97 -10.66 -17.00 -12.98
CA GLN A 97 -10.51 -15.70 -13.67
C GLN A 97 -11.03 -14.50 -12.85
N VAL A 98 -11.09 -14.62 -11.52
CA VAL A 98 -11.51 -13.53 -10.63
C VAL A 98 -10.29 -12.71 -10.23
N GLU A 99 -10.02 -11.65 -11.00
CA GLU A 99 -8.88 -10.76 -10.80
C GLU A 99 -9.15 -9.68 -9.74
N LEU A 100 -9.24 -10.10 -8.48
CA LEU A 100 -9.42 -9.17 -7.36
C LEU A 100 -8.10 -8.80 -6.66
N ASN A 101 -7.92 -7.50 -6.46
CA ASN A 101 -6.80 -6.97 -5.69
C ASN A 101 -6.93 -7.29 -4.20
N ARG A 102 -5.77 -7.50 -3.54
CA ARG A 102 -5.69 -7.79 -2.09
C ARG A 102 -6.27 -6.69 -1.21
N LYS A 103 -6.16 -5.43 -1.64
CA LYS A 103 -6.80 -4.30 -0.96
C LYS A 103 -8.31 -4.49 -0.93
N VAL A 104 -8.91 -4.71 -2.09
CA VAL A 104 -10.37 -4.89 -2.24
C VAL A 104 -10.83 -6.12 -1.46
N LEU A 105 -10.12 -7.25 -1.53
CA LEU A 105 -10.44 -8.44 -0.75
C LEU A 105 -10.40 -8.18 0.77
N ALA A 106 -9.41 -7.43 1.25
CA ALA A 106 -9.32 -7.07 2.66
C ALA A 106 -10.44 -6.10 3.09
N ASP A 107 -10.84 -5.16 2.22
CA ASP A 107 -11.93 -4.23 2.48
C ASP A 107 -13.29 -4.97 2.49
N LEU A 108 -13.52 -5.88 1.53
CA LEU A 108 -14.72 -6.74 1.50
C LEU A 108 -14.83 -7.64 2.73
N ALA A 109 -13.72 -8.19 3.21
CA ALA A 109 -13.72 -9.00 4.42
C ALA A 109 -14.19 -8.22 5.66
N ILE A 110 -13.93 -6.90 5.72
CA ILE A 110 -14.30 -6.05 6.86
C ILE A 110 -15.72 -5.52 6.72
N TYR A 111 -16.06 -4.95 5.57
CA TYR A 111 -17.32 -4.23 5.37
C TYR A 111 -18.45 -5.13 4.88
N GLU A 112 -18.14 -6.18 4.11
CA GLU A 112 -19.12 -6.99 3.39
C GLU A 112 -18.91 -8.51 3.62
N PRO A 113 -19.18 -9.01 4.85
CA PRO A 113 -18.89 -10.40 5.20
C PRO A 113 -19.68 -11.41 4.37
N LYS A 114 -20.88 -11.04 3.91
CA LYS A 114 -21.73 -11.90 3.05
C LYS A 114 -21.04 -12.16 1.70
N THR A 115 -20.52 -11.11 1.08
CA THR A 115 -19.80 -11.19 -0.20
C THR A 115 -18.52 -12.01 -0.05
N PHE A 116 -17.78 -11.79 1.03
CA PHE A 116 -16.57 -12.57 1.31
C PHE A 116 -16.86 -14.06 1.52
N LYS A 117 -17.96 -14.40 2.22
CA LYS A 117 -18.42 -15.79 2.38
C LYS A 117 -18.76 -16.45 1.05
N SER A 118 -19.42 -15.74 0.14
CA SER A 118 -19.71 -16.26 -1.22
C SER A 118 -18.44 -16.53 -2.02
N LEU A 119 -17.44 -15.63 -1.94
CA LEU A 119 -16.13 -15.83 -2.57
C LEU A 119 -15.38 -17.04 -1.96
N ALA A 120 -15.45 -17.20 -0.64
CA ALA A 120 -14.87 -18.35 0.05
C ALA A 120 -15.54 -19.66 -0.41
N ALA A 121 -16.88 -19.70 -0.50
CA ALA A 121 -17.61 -20.85 -1.00
C ALA A 121 -17.23 -21.20 -2.45
N LEU A 122 -17.14 -20.20 -3.33
CA LEU A 122 -16.67 -20.36 -4.71
C LEU A 122 -15.25 -20.97 -4.76
N ALA A 123 -14.33 -20.43 -3.94
CA ALA A 123 -12.96 -20.92 -3.87
C ALA A 123 -12.89 -22.37 -3.35
N THR A 124 -13.74 -22.75 -2.39
CA THR A 124 -13.87 -24.13 -1.91
C THR A 124 -14.39 -25.05 -3.01
N ARG A 125 -15.46 -24.65 -3.72
CA ARG A 125 -16.03 -25.43 -4.82
C ARG A 125 -15.00 -25.71 -5.91
N ARG A 126 -14.29 -24.68 -6.37
CA ARG A 126 -13.23 -24.82 -7.38
C ARG A 126 -12.09 -25.74 -6.93
N ARG A 127 -11.79 -25.75 -5.61
CA ARG A 127 -10.79 -26.63 -5.01
C ARG A 127 -11.21 -28.10 -5.12
N HIS A 128 -12.46 -28.41 -4.75
CA HIS A 128 -12.99 -29.77 -4.83
C HIS A 128 -13.05 -30.26 -6.28
N GLU A 129 -13.47 -29.42 -7.23
CA GLU A 129 -13.43 -29.74 -8.65
C GLU A 129 -12.01 -30.02 -9.14
N GLY A 130 -11.02 -29.27 -8.64
CA GLY A 130 -9.61 -29.53 -8.94
C GLY A 130 -9.10 -30.87 -8.39
N PHE A 131 -9.54 -31.27 -7.19
CA PHE A 131 -9.19 -32.58 -6.63
C PHE A 131 -9.88 -33.73 -7.37
N ALA A 132 -11.16 -33.58 -7.72
CA ALA A 132 -11.90 -34.57 -8.49
C ALA A 132 -11.29 -34.78 -9.87
N ALA A 133 -10.94 -33.71 -10.58
CA ALA A 133 -10.27 -33.79 -11.87
C ALA A 133 -8.89 -34.49 -11.79
N ALA A 134 -8.13 -34.28 -10.71
CA ALA A 134 -6.83 -34.89 -10.52
C ALA A 134 -6.90 -36.41 -10.24
N LEU A 135 -8.02 -36.89 -9.71
CA LEU A 135 -8.25 -38.31 -9.43
C LEU A 135 -8.85 -39.07 -10.63
N GLY A 136 -9.33 -38.37 -11.66
CA GLY A 136 -9.95 -38.97 -12.85
C GLY A 136 -8.96 -39.27 -13.99
N ASP A 137 -9.48 -39.84 -15.09
CA ASP A 137 -8.71 -40.39 -16.21
C ASP A 137 -8.09 -39.34 -17.17
N GLY A 138 -8.01 -38.06 -16.77
CA GLY A 138 -7.38 -37.00 -17.58
C GLY A 138 -8.20 -36.48 -18.77
N LYS A 139 -9.45 -36.90 -18.95
CA LYS A 139 -10.43 -36.20 -19.81
C LYS A 139 -10.74 -34.82 -19.20
N GLU A 140 -10.98 -33.81 -20.04
CA GLU A 140 -11.09 -32.39 -19.63
C GLU A 140 -11.92 -32.20 -18.36
N PRO A 141 -11.50 -31.32 -17.42
CA PRO A 141 -12.25 -31.12 -16.19
C PRO A 141 -13.61 -30.50 -16.50
N GLU A 142 -14.67 -31.32 -16.42
CA GLU A 142 -16.06 -30.97 -16.71
C GLU A 142 -16.69 -29.96 -15.73
N GLY A 143 -15.91 -29.45 -14.76
CA GLY A 143 -16.40 -28.52 -13.75
C GLY A 143 -16.93 -27.22 -14.36
N ILE A 144 -18.12 -26.79 -13.94
CA ILE A 144 -18.76 -25.55 -14.41
C ILE A 144 -17.84 -24.34 -14.14
N PHE A 145 -17.14 -24.33 -13.00
CA PHE A 145 -16.23 -23.25 -12.61
C PHE A 145 -14.78 -23.44 -13.09
N SER A 146 -14.46 -24.56 -13.76
CA SER A 146 -13.15 -24.79 -14.38
C SER A 146 -13.09 -24.37 -15.85
N ARG A 147 -14.23 -24.02 -16.47
CA ARG A 147 -14.27 -23.48 -17.83
C ARG A 147 -13.68 -22.07 -17.85
N VAL A 148 -12.74 -21.85 -18.76
CA VAL A 148 -12.01 -20.58 -18.92
C VAL A 148 -12.51 -19.88 -20.16
N VAL A 149 -12.93 -18.62 -20.04
CA VAL A 149 -13.32 -17.80 -21.18
C VAL A 149 -12.06 -17.43 -21.96
N GLN A 150 -12.04 -17.76 -23.25
CA GLN A 150 -10.93 -17.47 -24.16
C GLN A 150 -11.18 -16.11 -24.84
N TYR A 151 -10.18 -15.23 -24.81
CA TYR A 151 -10.17 -13.96 -25.54
C TYR A 151 -9.30 -14.13 -26.78
N HIS A 152 -9.85 -13.83 -27.96
CA HIS A 152 -9.21 -13.90 -29.27
C HIS A 152 -9.03 -12.49 -29.85
#